data_AF-A0A1X7GQ95-F1
#
_entry.id   AF-A0A1X7GQ95-F1
#
_cell.length_a   1.000
_cell.length_b   1.000
_cell.length_c   1.000
_cell.angle_alpha   90.00
_cell.angle_beta   90.00
_cell.angle_gamma   90.00
#
_symmetry.space_group_name_H-M   'P 1'
#
loop_
_entity.id
_entity.type
_entity.pdbx_description
1 polymer ?
#
loop_
_entity_poly.entity_id
_entity_poly.type
_entity_poly.pdbx_seq_one_letter_code
_entity_poly.pdbx_strand_id
1 'polypeptide(L)'
;MFLLILDVLIISLNVLIILFGMYVFIYPDNDWLRMFNGIPDDVEQDDIDLLKIKFRAVIAIMLGVIMGSFSVLQAIVTHIG
;
A
#
# COMPACT_ATOMS: atom_id res chain seq x y z
N MET A 1 -8.91 -11.26 23.57
CA MET A 1 -8.63 -9.80 23.60
C MET A 1 -7.33 -9.45 22.87
N PHE A 2 -6.17 -10.02 23.23
CA PHE A 2 -4.90 -9.75 22.54
C PHE A 2 -4.94 -10.07 21.03
N LEU A 3 -5.42 -11.26 20.65
CA LEU A 3 -5.52 -11.65 19.23
C LEU A 3 -6.42 -10.72 18.41
N LEU A 4 -7.56 -10.31 18.97
CA LEU A 4 -8.46 -9.36 18.31
C LEU A 4 -7.77 -8.01 18.03
N ILE A 5 -6.99 -7.50 18.99
CA ILE A 5 -6.22 -6.26 18.80
C ILE A 5 -5.20 -6.43 17.67
N LEU A 6 -4.50 -7.57 17.65
CA LEU A 6 -3.54 -7.89 16.59
C LEU A 6 -4.20 -7.95 15.20
N ASP A 7 -5.35 -8.61 15.09
CA ASP A 7 -6.10 -8.72 13.83
C ASP A 7 -6.54 -7.33 13.32
N VAL A 8 -7.04 -6.47 14.22
CA VAL A 8 -7.42 -5.08 13.88
C VAL A 8 -6.21 -4.28 13.40
N LEU A 9 -5.05 -4.44 14.05
CA LEU A 9 -3.81 -3.76 13.62
C LEU A 9 -3.36 -4.23 12.23
N ILE A 10 -3.41 -5.54 11.95
CA ILE A 10 -3.05 -6.10 10.64
C ILE A 10 -4.01 -5.60 9.56
N ILE A 11 -5.32 -5.60 9.82
CA ILE A 11 -6.32 -5.09 8.87
C ILE A 11 -6.07 -3.59 8.60
N SER A 12 -5.84 -2.81 9.67
CA SER A 12 -5.54 -1.37 9.54
C SER A 12 -4.30 -1.12 8.70
N LEU A 13 -3.24 -1.92 8.89
CA LEU A 13 -2.01 -1.84 8.10
C LEU A 13 -2.27 -2.13 6.61
N ASN A 14 -3.07 -3.15 6.29
CA ASN A 14 -3.43 -3.46 4.90
C ASN A 14 -4.22 -2.32 4.24
N VAL A 15 -5.15 -1.70 4.98
CA VAL A 15 -5.87 -0.51 4.50
C VAL A 15 -4.91 0.63 4.23
N LEU A 16 -3.94 0.88 5.11
CA LEU A 16 -2.92 1.92 4.88
C LEU A 16 -2.06 1.63 3.65
N ILE A 17 -1.67 0.38 3.42
CA ILE A 17 -0.92 -0.02 2.21
C ILE A 17 -1.73 0.28 0.95
N ILE A 18 -3.03 -0.05 0.94
CA ILE A 18 -3.92 0.21 -0.19
C ILE A 18 -4.05 1.72 -0.43
N LEU A 19 -4.33 2.49 0.62
CA LEU A 19 -4.48 3.95 0.52
C LEU A 19 -3.20 4.62 0.05
N PHE A 20 -2.05 4.20 0.57
CA PHE A 20 -0.74 4.69 0.14
C PHE A 20 -0.45 4.32 -1.31
N GLY A 21 -0.72 3.08 -1.71
CA GLY A 21 -0.60 2.66 -3.10
C GLY A 21 -1.50 3.47 -4.04
N MET A 22 -2.74 3.74 -3.65
CA MET A 22 -3.65 4.60 -4.43
C MET A 22 -3.11 6.03 -4.55
N TYR A 23 -2.59 6.58 -3.45
CA TYR A 23 -1.98 7.90 -3.45
C TYR A 23 -0.78 7.98 -4.39
N VAL A 24 0.14 7.02 -4.36
CA VAL A 24 1.29 6.95 -5.27
C VAL A 24 0.86 6.76 -6.73
N PHE A 25 -0.22 6.03 -6.98
CA PHE A 25 -0.74 5.85 -8.33
C PHE A 25 -1.26 7.17 -8.94
N ILE A 26 -1.95 7.98 -8.13
CA ILE A 26 -2.50 9.28 -8.54
C ILE A 26 -1.39 10.35 -8.63
N TYR A 27 -0.45 10.34 -7.68
CA TYR A 27 0.64 11.31 -7.56
C TYR A 27 2.01 10.60 -7.60
N PRO A 28 2.43 10.07 -8.76
CA PRO A 28 3.66 9.28 -8.89
C PRO A 28 4.94 10.12 -8.78
N ASP A 29 4.85 11.45 -8.96
CA ASP A 29 5.98 12.39 -8.93
C ASP A 29 5.86 13.35 -7.73
N ASN A 30 5.50 12.82 -6.56
CA ASN A 30 5.45 13.65 -5.35
C ASN A 30 6.85 13.76 -4.71
N ASP A 31 7.12 14.88 -4.04
CA ASP A 31 8.44 15.17 -3.46
C ASP A 31 8.90 14.11 -2.45
N TRP A 32 7.96 13.57 -1.67
CA TRP A 32 8.26 12.53 -0.68
C TRP A 32 8.74 11.22 -1.32
N LEU A 33 8.13 10.81 -2.43
CA LEU A 33 8.48 9.59 -3.15
C LEU A 33 9.76 9.78 -3.96
N ARG A 34 9.97 10.97 -4.52
CA ARG A 34 11.25 11.35 -5.14
C ARG A 34 12.38 11.27 -4.13
N MET A 35 12.21 11.87 -2.95
CA MET A 35 13.18 11.80 -1.85
C MET A 35 13.45 10.34 -1.43
N PHE A 36 12.41 9.52 -1.29
CA PHE A 36 12.56 8.10 -0.92
C PHE A 36 13.30 7.29 -1.99
N ASN A 37 13.09 7.60 -3.27
CA ASN A 37 13.75 6.96 -4.40
C ASN A 37 15.14 7.56 -4.71
N GLY A 38 15.58 8.59 -3.97
CA GLY A 38 16.85 9.28 -4.20
C GLY A 38 16.90 10.08 -5.50
N ILE A 39 15.75 10.55 -5.98
CA ILE A 39 15.62 11.33 -7.20
C ILE A 39 15.76 12.82 -6.84
N PRO A 40 16.76 13.53 -7.39
CA PRO A 40 16.93 14.96 -7.16
C PRO A 40 15.73 15.79 -7.65
N ASP A 41 15.48 16.94 -7.02
CA ASP A 41 14.35 17.82 -7.33
C ASP A 41 14.49 18.53 -8.69
N ASP A 42 15.71 18.66 -9.21
CA ASP A 42 16.03 19.29 -10.49
C ASP A 42 15.95 18.36 -11.70
N VAL A 43 15.71 17.06 -11.48
CA VAL A 43 15.59 16.05 -12.53
C VAL A 43 14.13 15.85 -12.91
N GLU A 44 13.78 16.11 -14.16
CA GLU A 44 12.45 15.78 -14.69
C GLU A 44 12.35 14.26 -14.93
N GLN A 45 11.25 13.65 -14.46
CA GLN A 45 11.02 12.22 -14.65
C GLN A 45 10.35 11.95 -15.99
N ASP A 46 10.90 11.00 -16.76
CA ASP A 46 10.29 10.55 -18.01
C ASP A 46 9.01 9.72 -17.75
N ASP A 47 8.11 9.68 -18.73
CA ASP A 47 6.84 8.96 -18.69
C ASP A 47 7.03 7.47 -18.34
N ILE A 48 8.12 6.87 -18.82
CA ILE A 48 8.47 5.48 -18.54
C ILE A 48 8.76 5.26 -17.05
N ASP A 49 9.42 6.22 -16.40
CA ASP A 49 9.77 6.10 -14.98
C ASP A 49 8.55 6.31 -14.08
N LEU A 50 7.69 7.28 -14.44
CA LEU A 50 6.38 7.47 -13.79
C LEU A 50 5.50 6.21 -13.95
N LEU A 51 5.52 5.57 -15.12
CA LEU A 51 4.79 4.32 -15.36
C LEU A 51 5.31 3.16 -14.49
N LYS A 52 6.63 3.03 -14.30
CA LYS A 52 7.22 2.03 -13.39
C LYS A 52 6.76 2.27 -11.95
N ILE A 53 6.70 3.51 -11.50
CA ILE A 53 6.22 3.87 -10.16
C ILE A 53 4.74 3.47 -10.01
N LYS A 54 3.88 3.84 -10.97
CA LYS A 54 2.48 3.44 -10.97
C LYS A 54 2.30 1.92 -10.98
N PHE A 55 3.11 1.20 -11.74
CA PHE A 55 3.05 -0.25 -11.79
C PHE A 55 3.39 -0.89 -10.44
N ARG A 56 4.43 -0.40 -9.74
CA ARG A 56 4.76 -0.82 -8.37
C ARG A 56 3.62 -0.53 -7.41
N ALA A 57 2.97 0.62 -7.54
CA ALA A 57 1.82 0.99 -6.73
C ALA A 57 0.64 0.03 -6.94
N VAL A 58 0.35 -0.36 -8.19
CA VAL A 58 -0.68 -1.36 -8.51
C VAL A 58 -0.37 -2.72 -7.87
N ILE A 59 0.89 -3.16 -7.91
CA ILE A 59 1.31 -4.40 -7.22
C ILE A 59 1.06 -4.29 -5.71
N ALA A 60 1.45 -3.17 -5.09
CA ALA A 60 1.24 -2.96 -3.66
C ALA A 60 -0.26 -2.97 -3.28
N ILE A 61 -1.11 -2.33 -4.08
CA ILE A 61 -2.57 -2.36 -3.90
C ILE A 61 -3.09 -3.80 -3.99
N MET A 62 -2.70 -4.55 -5.03
CA MET A 62 -3.15 -5.94 -5.20
C MET A 62 -2.75 -6.81 -4.00
N LEU A 63 -1.50 -6.69 -3.53
CA LEU A 63 -1.04 -7.42 -2.35
C LEU A 63 -1.81 -7.02 -1.09
N GLY A 64 -2.02 -5.73 -0.86
CA GLY A 64 -2.80 -5.24 0.28
C GLY A 64 -4.26 -5.74 0.27
N VAL A 65 -4.88 -5.79 -0.91
CA VAL A 65 -6.25 -6.33 -1.06
C VAL A 65 -6.28 -7.83 -0.78
N ILE A 66 -5.34 -8.61 -1.34
CA ILE A 66 -5.28 -10.06 -1.14
C ILE A 66 -5.03 -10.36 0.34
N MET A 67 -3.98 -9.78 0.93
CA MET A 67 -3.61 -9.99 2.32
C MET A 67 -4.71 -9.50 3.26
N GLY A 68 -5.27 -8.31 3.04
CA GLY A 68 -6.38 -7.77 3.83
C GLY A 68 -7.61 -8.67 3.79
N SER A 69 -7.96 -9.24 2.64
CA SER A 69 -9.08 -10.18 2.52
C SER A 69 -8.87 -11.45 3.36
N PHE A 70 -7.66 -12.02 3.33
CA PHE A 70 -7.30 -13.16 4.18
C PHE A 70 -7.33 -12.82 5.67
N SER A 71 -6.81 -11.65 6.06
CA SER A 71 -6.83 -11.21 7.46
C SER A 71 -8.25 -11.02 8.00
N VAL A 72 -9.16 -10.45 7.19
CA VAL A 72 -10.57 -10.32 7.56
C VAL A 72 -11.21 -11.71 7.73
N LEU A 73 -10.99 -12.62 6.78
CA LEU A 73 -11.53 -13.98 6.86
C LEU A 73 -11.02 -14.72 8.12
N GLN A 74 -9.71 -14.61 8.41
CA GLN A 74 -9.11 -15.21 9.59
C GLN A 74 -9.72 -14.64 10.88
N ALA A 75 -9.91 -13.33 10.97
CA ALA A 75 -10.50 -12.69 12.14
C ALA A 75 -11.96 -13.17 12.36
N ILE A 76 -12.75 -13.30 11.28
CA ILE A 76 -14.12 -13.83 11.35
C ILE A 76 -14.11 -15.27 11.86
N VAL A 77 -13.29 -16.15 11.27
CA VAL A 77 -13.21 -17.56 11.68
C VAL A 77 -12.76 -17.70 13.13
N THR A 78 -11.86 -16.84 13.61
CA THR A 78 -11.26 -16.94 14.94
C THR A 78 -12.16 -16.43 16.06
N HIS A 79 -12.99 -15.40 15.80
CA HIS A 79 -13.78 -14.73 16.85
C HIS A 79 -15.29 -14.89 16.70
N ILE A 80 -15.79 -15.35 15.54
CA ILE A 80 -17.22 -15.51 15.25
C ILE A 80 -17.60 -16.97 14.99
N GLY A 81 -16.71 -17.76 14.38
CA GLY A 81 -16.86 -19.20 14.17
C GLY A 81 -16.54 -20.01 15.41
#